data_AF-A0A662Y184-F1
#
_entry.id   AF-A0A662Y184-F1
#
_cell.length_a   1.000
_cell.length_b   1.000
_cell.length_c   1.000
_cell.angle_alpha   90.00
_cell.angle_beta   90.00
_cell.angle_gamma   90.00
#
_symmetry.space_group_name_H-M   'P 1'
#
loop_
_entity.id
_entity.type
_entity.pdbx_description
1 polymer ?
#
loop_
_entity_poly.entity_id
_entity_poly.type
_entity_poly.pdbx_seq_one_letter_code
_entity_poly.pdbx_strand_id
1 'polypeptide(L)'
;MRLVELYLSAVEKAMTSGNHLLFTQVYMDSGSLERVVNTCGAPAWHRKWLTGYENMLRSLDSTFSDVTLPYWDVFEDASKRISTSTECSDLEACSPFLQDLGGCEGDEYTASAYIVNGETITGGNCANSSVAGYACSSDESDCENCLPRGDWDIDGSSLEFGPTIFVDALRQANGANTTGSALDVLREYLQNSVQLTLHSLLGGVYETRAAAFDPVFVGHYATMDLVFQFFQSCNQSVALTESCDDNDGQQVSSTSVIPMELNGTSVEDHSELSAFFESVGTTFEDLDAFSVQYEVDMFLQNMLAEFSLQCDEDTSDDSAMTYATTASTFEDADAIDALVAAFAVCDQASNVTGATGEAPSTFVACELLSTLQNGVFTNFSTPVRAFFGVTLDDLPKCVDVLAAVTTLEVTLEPSAACQAAILDQTSIDTDDFTAASDGFAVGQDIVV
;
A
#
# COMPACT_ATOMS: atom_id res chain seq x y z
N MET A 1 15.48 23.78 -0.49
CA MET A 1 15.35 22.35 -0.78
C MET A 1 13.87 22.08 -0.88
N ARG A 2 13.41 21.46 -1.98
CA ARG A 2 12.00 21.00 -2.08
C ARG A 2 11.77 19.90 -1.03
N LEU A 3 10.53 19.67 -0.60
CA LEU A 3 10.22 18.64 0.42
C LEU A 3 10.73 17.24 0.01
N VAL A 4 10.55 16.88 -1.27
CA VAL A 4 11.07 15.64 -1.87
C VAL A 4 12.60 15.55 -1.73
N GLU A 5 13.33 16.60 -2.13
CA GLU A 5 14.80 16.63 -2.02
C GLU A 5 15.27 16.48 -0.56
N LEU A 6 14.53 17.05 0.39
CA LEU A 6 14.83 16.97 1.82
C LEU A 6 14.68 15.53 2.34
N TYR A 7 13.56 14.89 1.98
CA TYR A 7 13.30 13.49 2.32
C TYR A 7 14.34 12.55 1.71
N LEU A 8 14.60 12.66 0.40
CA LEU A 8 15.59 11.82 -0.28
C LEU A 8 17.00 11.99 0.32
N SER A 9 17.40 13.22 0.65
CA SER A 9 18.68 13.49 1.30
C SER A 9 18.77 12.86 2.71
N ALA A 10 17.67 12.86 3.46
CA ALA A 10 17.62 12.22 4.78
C ALA A 10 17.69 10.70 4.66
N VAL A 11 17.01 10.09 3.69
CA VAL A 11 17.07 8.65 3.39
C VAL A 11 18.48 8.25 2.94
N GLU A 12 19.10 8.99 2.02
CA GLU A 12 20.51 8.79 1.65
C GLU A 12 21.41 8.78 2.90
N LYS A 13 21.21 9.75 3.81
CA LYS A 13 21.96 9.83 5.05
C LYS A 13 21.70 8.63 5.97
N ALA A 14 20.46 8.14 6.04
CA ALA A 14 20.10 6.97 6.82
C ALA A 14 20.75 5.69 6.27
N MET A 15 20.76 5.51 4.95
CA MET A 15 21.39 4.37 4.28
C MET A 15 22.90 4.38 4.46
N THR A 16 23.56 5.52 4.19
CA THR A 16 25.01 5.67 4.33
C THR A 16 25.53 5.62 5.77
N SER A 17 24.65 5.78 6.77
CA SER A 17 25.00 5.65 8.20
C SER A 17 24.65 4.29 8.80
N GLY A 18 24.03 3.38 8.03
CA GLY A 18 23.57 2.07 8.51
C GLY A 18 22.23 2.12 9.28
N ASN A 19 21.68 3.29 9.56
CA ASN A 19 20.41 3.42 10.28
C ASN A 19 19.22 2.85 9.50
N HIS A 20 19.21 2.95 8.17
CA HIS A 20 18.17 2.32 7.35
C HIS A 20 18.20 0.79 7.46
N LEU A 21 19.39 0.19 7.39
CA LEU A 21 19.57 -1.25 7.60
C LEU A 21 19.20 -1.66 9.03
N LEU A 22 19.50 -0.83 10.03
CA LEU A 22 19.09 -1.10 11.41
C LEU A 22 17.56 -1.19 11.57
N PHE A 23 16.81 -0.29 10.92
CA PHE A 23 15.34 -0.36 10.90
C PHE A 23 14.79 -1.55 10.10
N THR A 24 15.50 -1.96 9.03
CA THR A 24 15.22 -3.21 8.32
C THR A 24 15.37 -4.41 9.26
N GLN A 25 16.42 -4.44 10.08
CA GLN A 25 16.65 -5.52 11.04
C GLN A 25 15.53 -5.60 12.10
N VAL A 26 15.02 -4.46 12.58
CA VAL A 26 13.86 -4.42 13.50
C VAL A 26 12.61 -5.02 12.86
N TYR A 27 12.38 -4.76 11.57
CA TYR A 27 11.28 -5.36 10.81
C TYR A 27 11.45 -6.87 10.64
N MET A 28 12.69 -7.32 10.43
CA MET A 28 13.02 -8.73 10.22
C MET A 28 13.13 -9.58 11.49
N ASP A 29 13.23 -8.96 12.67
CA ASP A 29 13.39 -9.70 13.92
C ASP A 29 12.14 -10.54 14.23
N SER A 30 12.33 -11.84 14.51
CA SER A 30 11.23 -12.78 14.80
C SER A 30 10.47 -12.43 16.08
N GLY A 31 11.09 -11.70 16.99
CA GLY A 31 10.48 -11.21 18.20
C GLY A 31 9.65 -9.94 18.01
N SER A 32 9.69 -9.36 16.80
CA SER A 32 9.11 -8.07 16.44
C SER A 32 7.82 -8.25 15.64
N LEU A 33 7.79 -7.87 14.35
CA LEU A 33 6.58 -7.91 13.51
C LEU A 33 5.94 -9.31 13.41
N GLU A 34 6.73 -10.39 13.39
CA GLU A 34 6.18 -11.76 13.26
C GLU A 34 5.16 -12.11 14.35
N ARG A 35 5.22 -11.46 15.52
CA ARG A 35 4.23 -11.69 16.59
C ARG A 35 2.85 -11.14 16.26
N VAL A 36 2.77 -10.07 15.46
CA VAL A 36 1.52 -9.33 15.25
C VAL A 36 1.13 -9.19 13.76
N VAL A 37 1.96 -9.65 12.83
CA VAL A 37 1.62 -9.69 11.40
C VAL A 37 0.31 -10.45 11.19
N ASN A 38 -0.56 -9.93 10.31
CA ASN A 38 -1.92 -10.44 10.04
C ASN A 38 -2.91 -10.38 11.22
N THR A 39 -2.59 -9.65 12.29
CA THR A 39 -3.49 -9.46 13.42
C THR A 39 -3.92 -8.02 13.55
N CYS A 40 -4.91 -7.74 14.39
CA CYS A 40 -5.32 -6.39 14.76
C CYS A 40 -4.20 -5.53 15.37
N GLY A 41 -3.10 -6.13 15.83
CA GLY A 41 -1.93 -5.41 16.34
C GLY A 41 -0.99 -4.86 15.26
N ALA A 42 -1.11 -5.33 14.01
CA ALA A 42 -0.22 -4.92 12.92
C ALA A 42 -0.28 -3.41 12.62
N PRO A 43 -1.45 -2.75 12.52
CA PRO A 43 -1.51 -1.31 12.24
C PRO A 43 -0.73 -0.47 13.27
N ALA A 44 -0.91 -0.74 14.55
CA ALA A 44 -0.18 -0.04 15.63
C ALA A 44 1.34 -0.29 15.59
N TRP A 45 1.75 -1.51 15.24
CA TRP A 45 3.17 -1.84 15.07
C TRP A 45 3.80 -1.03 13.94
N HIS A 46 3.14 -0.94 12.78
CA HIS A 46 3.65 -0.17 11.63
C HIS A 46 3.67 1.33 11.93
N ARG A 47 2.62 1.88 12.57
CA ARG A 47 2.59 3.29 13.00
C ARG A 47 3.75 3.63 13.93
N LYS A 48 4.04 2.75 14.91
CA LYS A 48 5.20 2.89 15.79
C LYS A 48 6.51 2.87 15.00
N TRP A 49 6.66 1.95 14.03
CA TRP A 49 7.87 1.80 13.22
C TRP A 49 8.10 3.04 12.35
N LEU A 50 7.06 3.53 11.67
CA LEU A 50 7.10 4.74 10.84
C LEU A 50 7.48 5.96 11.67
N THR A 51 6.86 6.15 12.83
CA THR A 51 7.17 7.29 13.71
C THR A 51 8.61 7.24 14.22
N GLY A 52 9.11 6.06 14.60
CA GLY A 52 10.51 5.86 14.95
C GLY A 52 11.46 6.15 13.78
N TYR A 53 11.09 5.73 12.57
CA TYR A 53 11.88 5.97 11.36
C TYR A 53 11.93 7.47 11.03
N GLU A 54 10.82 8.20 11.14
CA GLU A 54 10.77 9.65 10.99
C GLU A 54 11.65 10.37 12.01
N ASN A 55 11.57 9.98 13.28
CA ASN A 55 12.41 10.52 14.35
C ASN A 55 13.90 10.28 14.07
N MET A 56 14.24 9.09 13.56
CA MET A 56 15.59 8.77 13.14
C MET A 56 16.04 9.74 12.04
N LEU A 57 15.28 9.90 10.95
CA LEU A 57 15.62 10.83 9.87
C LEU A 57 15.86 12.27 10.38
N ARG A 58 14.96 12.77 11.23
CA ARG A 58 15.06 14.12 11.84
C ARG A 58 16.31 14.31 12.69
N SER A 59 16.86 13.23 13.25
CA SER A 59 18.01 13.27 14.14
C SER A 59 19.37 13.25 13.41
N LEU A 60 19.41 12.82 12.13
CA LEU A 60 20.66 12.58 11.40
C LEU A 60 21.44 13.87 11.10
N ASP A 61 20.73 14.98 10.87
CA ASP A 61 21.29 16.32 10.71
C ASP A 61 20.24 17.36 11.10
N SER A 62 20.69 18.49 11.67
CA SER A 62 19.83 19.65 11.97
C SER A 62 19.00 20.16 10.79
N THR A 63 19.43 19.94 9.54
CA THR A 63 18.65 20.33 8.36
C THR A 63 17.42 19.47 8.14
N PHE A 64 17.37 18.26 8.71
CA PHE A 64 16.27 17.31 8.57
C PHE A 64 15.23 17.45 9.67
N SER A 65 15.33 18.43 10.58
CA SER A 65 14.42 18.57 11.74
C SER A 65 12.94 18.61 11.36
N ASP A 66 12.65 19.10 10.16
CA ASP A 66 11.30 19.31 9.65
C ASP A 66 10.91 18.28 8.58
N VAL A 67 11.70 17.21 8.38
CA VAL A 67 11.33 16.14 7.45
C VAL A 67 10.09 15.42 7.95
N THR A 68 9.20 15.04 7.03
CA THR A 68 8.05 14.17 7.26
C THR A 68 8.13 13.00 6.30
N LEU A 69 7.49 11.89 6.65
CA LEU A 69 7.38 10.76 5.72
C LEU A 69 6.35 11.06 4.62
N PRO A 70 6.69 10.90 3.33
CA PRO A 70 5.69 10.89 2.27
C PRO A 70 4.92 9.58 2.32
N TYR A 71 3.62 9.63 2.05
CA TYR A 71 2.88 8.44 1.62
C TYR A 71 2.96 8.30 0.09
N TRP A 72 2.82 7.07 -0.40
CA TRP A 72 2.72 6.80 -1.83
C TRP A 72 1.24 6.72 -2.22
N ASP A 73 0.73 7.71 -2.96
CA ASP A 73 -0.65 7.63 -3.47
C ASP A 73 -0.77 6.59 -4.60
N VAL A 74 -0.82 5.32 -4.19
CA VAL A 74 -1.01 4.17 -5.08
C VAL A 74 -2.37 4.20 -5.77
N PHE A 75 -3.33 4.94 -5.24
CA PHE A 75 -4.69 5.02 -5.77
C PHE A 75 -4.72 5.99 -6.97
N GLU A 76 -3.99 7.11 -6.87
CA GLU A 76 -3.77 8.02 -8.00
C GLU A 76 -2.97 7.32 -9.11
N ASP A 77 -1.90 6.61 -8.77
CA ASP A 77 -1.07 5.89 -9.74
C ASP A 77 -1.82 4.75 -10.44
N ALA A 78 -2.72 4.05 -9.74
CA ALA A 78 -3.61 3.05 -10.35
C ALA A 78 -4.60 3.71 -11.33
N SER A 79 -5.09 4.91 -11.00
CA SER A 79 -6.01 5.66 -11.86
C SER A 79 -5.34 6.17 -13.13
N LYS A 80 -4.11 6.69 -13.01
CA LYS A 80 -3.25 7.12 -14.13
C LYS A 80 -3.12 6.01 -15.17
N ARG A 81 -2.85 4.79 -14.71
CA ARG A 81 -2.62 3.63 -15.59
C ARG A 81 -3.84 3.21 -16.40
N ILE A 82 -5.05 3.47 -15.91
CA ILE A 82 -6.32 3.09 -16.57
C ILE A 82 -6.87 4.20 -17.47
N SER A 83 -6.54 5.46 -17.17
CA SER A 83 -6.97 6.62 -17.95
C SER A 83 -6.31 6.66 -19.33
N THR A 84 -7.09 6.95 -20.37
CA THR A 84 -6.53 7.20 -21.73
C THR A 84 -6.00 8.60 -21.95
N SER A 85 -6.22 9.48 -20.97
CA SER A 85 -5.77 10.87 -21.02
C SER A 85 -4.43 11.08 -20.33
N THR A 86 -3.87 10.03 -19.71
CA THR A 86 -2.55 10.05 -19.07
C THR A 86 -1.53 9.43 -20.02
N GLU A 87 -0.34 10.01 -20.12
CA GLU A 87 0.70 9.55 -21.07
C GLU A 87 1.58 8.38 -20.55
N CYS A 88 1.43 8.00 -19.28
CA CYS A 88 2.21 6.91 -18.69
C CYS A 88 1.68 5.52 -19.12
N SER A 89 2.59 4.57 -19.30
CA SER A 89 2.28 3.24 -19.85
C SER A 89 2.40 2.09 -18.85
N ASP A 90 3.11 2.29 -17.75
CA ASP A 90 3.59 1.23 -16.86
C ASP A 90 3.70 1.76 -15.41
N LEU A 91 3.94 0.84 -14.46
CA LEU A 91 3.96 1.13 -13.03
C LEU A 91 4.94 2.26 -12.68
N GLU A 92 6.16 2.24 -13.21
CA GLU A 92 7.16 3.27 -12.91
C GLU A 92 6.84 4.59 -13.60
N ALA A 93 6.47 4.57 -14.88
CA ALA A 93 6.13 5.77 -15.64
C ALA A 93 4.94 6.52 -15.02
N CYS A 94 3.99 5.79 -14.43
CA CYS A 94 2.82 6.39 -13.77
C CYS A 94 3.12 6.90 -12.36
N SER A 95 4.26 6.54 -11.76
CA SER A 95 4.59 6.85 -10.37
C SER A 95 5.84 7.73 -10.23
N PRO A 96 5.67 9.06 -10.08
CA PRO A 96 6.77 9.94 -9.69
C PRO A 96 7.44 9.50 -8.39
N PHE A 97 6.67 8.90 -7.47
CA PHE A 97 7.18 8.37 -6.21
C PHE A 97 8.24 7.27 -6.43
N LEU A 98 7.95 6.29 -7.30
CA LEU A 98 8.91 5.23 -7.64
C LEU A 98 10.14 5.77 -8.37
N GLN A 99 9.95 6.72 -9.30
CA GLN A 99 11.05 7.37 -10.03
C GLN A 99 11.97 8.17 -9.10
N ASP A 100 11.40 8.95 -8.17
CA ASP A 100 12.17 9.73 -7.18
C ASP A 100 12.99 8.82 -6.26
N LEU A 101 12.52 7.60 -5.99
CA LEU A 101 13.23 6.59 -5.22
C LEU A 101 14.19 5.73 -6.05
N GLY A 102 14.43 6.10 -7.31
CA GLY A 102 15.48 5.53 -8.15
C GLY A 102 15.01 4.53 -9.20
N GLY A 103 13.70 4.28 -9.32
CA GLY A 103 13.12 3.38 -10.33
C GLY A 103 13.58 1.93 -10.20
N CYS A 104 13.38 1.15 -11.25
CA CYS A 104 13.78 -0.25 -11.36
C CYS A 104 14.92 -0.49 -12.37
N GLU A 105 15.30 0.51 -13.17
CA GLU A 105 16.31 0.33 -14.22
C GLU A 105 17.69 -0.05 -13.65
N GLY A 106 18.31 -1.07 -14.24
CA GLY A 106 19.66 -1.51 -13.91
C GLY A 106 19.99 -2.84 -14.57
N ASP A 107 21.28 -3.22 -14.58
CA ASP A 107 21.66 -4.56 -14.99
C ASP A 107 21.09 -5.59 -14.00
N GLU A 108 20.66 -6.75 -14.50
CA GLU A 108 20.25 -7.86 -13.62
C GLU A 108 21.39 -8.19 -12.65
N TYR A 109 21.07 -8.27 -11.36
CA TYR A 109 22.06 -8.59 -10.35
C TYR A 109 22.48 -10.07 -10.49
N THR A 110 23.63 -10.28 -11.14
CA THR A 110 24.18 -11.62 -11.46
C THR A 110 25.37 -12.03 -10.58
N ALA A 111 25.78 -11.17 -9.63
CA ALA A 111 26.85 -11.48 -8.69
C ALA A 111 26.40 -12.55 -7.66
N SER A 112 27.32 -13.01 -6.80
CA SER A 112 26.98 -13.91 -5.68
C SER A 112 25.78 -13.38 -4.89
N ALA A 113 24.97 -14.28 -4.32
CA ALA A 113 23.72 -13.97 -3.61
C ALA A 113 23.74 -12.60 -2.91
N TYR A 114 22.84 -11.70 -3.33
CA TYR A 114 22.55 -10.45 -2.62
C TYR A 114 21.86 -10.85 -1.31
N ILE A 115 22.45 -10.50 -0.17
CA ILE A 115 21.98 -10.97 1.13
C ILE A 115 21.73 -9.78 2.04
N VAL A 116 20.47 -9.55 2.41
CA VAL A 116 20.11 -8.50 3.37
C VAL A 116 19.78 -9.16 4.70
N ASN A 117 20.59 -8.92 5.73
CA ASN A 117 20.37 -9.46 7.08
C ASN A 117 20.07 -10.98 7.10
N GLY A 118 20.80 -11.74 6.28
CA GLY A 118 20.64 -13.19 6.16
C GLY A 118 19.55 -13.67 5.18
N GLU A 119 18.70 -12.78 4.68
CA GLU A 119 17.71 -13.07 3.65
C GLU A 119 18.38 -13.05 2.26
N THR A 120 18.19 -14.11 1.48
CA THR A 120 18.75 -14.21 0.12
C THR A 120 17.77 -13.64 -0.90
N ILE A 121 18.23 -12.68 -1.69
CA ILE A 121 17.45 -12.08 -2.78
C ILE A 121 17.80 -12.79 -4.08
N THR A 122 16.80 -13.38 -4.73
CA THR A 122 17.00 -14.36 -5.81
C THR A 122 17.03 -13.77 -7.21
N GLY A 123 16.66 -12.50 -7.38
CA GLY A 123 16.65 -11.83 -8.67
C GLY A 123 16.26 -10.36 -8.55
N GLY A 124 16.28 -9.67 -9.68
CA GLY A 124 15.91 -8.26 -9.78
C GLY A 124 16.95 -7.43 -10.52
N ASN A 125 16.48 -6.31 -11.05
CA ASN A 125 17.29 -5.29 -11.68
C ASN A 125 17.98 -4.46 -10.59
N CYS A 126 19.29 -4.25 -10.73
CA CYS A 126 20.12 -3.53 -9.77
C CYS A 126 19.92 -2.01 -9.93
N ALA A 127 18.81 -1.50 -9.40
CA ALA A 127 18.47 -0.08 -9.43
C ALA A 127 19.50 0.74 -8.68
N ASN A 128 20.14 1.70 -9.35
CA ASN A 128 21.31 2.42 -8.83
C ASN A 128 21.21 3.95 -8.95
N SER A 129 20.01 4.46 -9.26
CA SER A 129 19.72 5.89 -9.29
C SER A 129 19.14 6.37 -7.96
N SER A 130 19.23 7.67 -7.69
CA SER A 130 18.71 8.29 -6.45
C SER A 130 19.14 7.52 -5.19
N VAL A 131 18.25 7.37 -4.20
CA VAL A 131 18.50 6.66 -2.94
C VAL A 131 18.83 5.17 -3.13
N ALA A 132 18.34 4.52 -4.18
CA ALA A 132 18.65 3.11 -4.46
C ALA A 132 20.15 2.88 -4.69
N GLY A 133 20.86 3.88 -5.24
CA GLY A 133 22.31 3.86 -5.43
C GLY A 133 23.13 3.87 -4.13
N TYR A 134 22.50 4.08 -2.96
CA TYR A 134 23.16 4.07 -1.66
C TYR A 134 22.83 2.80 -0.85
N ALA A 135 22.10 1.85 -1.44
CA ALA A 135 21.85 0.56 -0.82
C ALA A 135 23.16 -0.19 -0.55
N CYS A 136 23.29 -0.64 0.70
CA CYS A 136 24.45 -1.36 1.19
C CYS A 136 23.97 -2.42 2.19
N SER A 137 24.12 -3.69 1.83
CA SER A 137 23.59 -4.81 2.62
C SER A 137 24.50 -5.23 3.77
N SER A 138 25.74 -4.71 3.80
CA SER A 138 26.77 -5.04 4.78
C SER A 138 27.50 -3.80 5.29
N ASP A 139 28.03 -3.86 6.51
CA ASP A 139 28.82 -2.77 7.10
C ASP A 139 30.27 -2.68 6.54
N GLU A 140 30.64 -3.53 5.56
CA GLU A 140 31.98 -3.56 4.98
C GLU A 140 32.17 -2.57 3.83
N SER A 141 33.42 -2.33 3.43
CA SER A 141 33.79 -1.32 2.42
C SER A 141 33.31 -1.62 0.98
N ASP A 142 32.64 -2.75 0.76
CA ASP A 142 32.20 -3.25 -0.55
C ASP A 142 30.67 -3.19 -0.66
N CYS A 143 30.09 -1.99 -0.52
CA CYS A 143 28.66 -1.76 -0.76
C CYS A 143 28.28 -2.09 -2.21
N GLU A 144 27.10 -2.68 -2.40
CA GLU A 144 26.56 -3.00 -3.72
C GLU A 144 26.24 -1.74 -4.53
N ASN A 145 25.89 -0.64 -3.85
CA ASN A 145 25.46 0.63 -4.44
C ASN A 145 24.31 0.45 -5.44
N CYS A 146 23.44 -0.51 -5.16
CA CYS A 146 22.21 -0.73 -5.87
C CYS A 146 21.24 -1.59 -5.06
N LEU A 147 19.97 -1.50 -5.45
CA LEU A 147 18.88 -2.22 -4.83
C LEU A 147 18.20 -3.12 -5.86
N PRO A 148 18.22 -4.45 -5.68
CA PRO A 148 17.49 -5.37 -6.55
C PRO A 148 15.99 -5.12 -6.48
N ARG A 149 15.37 -4.76 -7.60
CA ARG A 149 13.93 -4.50 -7.75
C ARG A 149 13.34 -5.36 -8.87
N GLY A 150 12.04 -5.63 -8.79
CA GLY A 150 11.28 -6.19 -9.90
C GLY A 150 11.29 -5.25 -11.11
N ASP A 151 10.88 -5.79 -12.25
CA ASP A 151 10.81 -5.04 -13.50
C ASP A 151 9.47 -4.27 -13.53
N TRP A 152 9.52 -2.95 -13.31
CA TRP A 152 8.35 -2.10 -13.19
C TRP A 152 7.96 -1.42 -14.51
N ASP A 153 8.85 -1.38 -15.50
CA ASP A 153 8.59 -0.78 -16.81
C ASP A 153 8.26 -1.82 -17.90
N ILE A 154 8.23 -3.10 -17.53
CA ILE A 154 7.87 -4.20 -18.44
C ILE A 154 6.46 -4.04 -19.04
N ASP A 155 6.41 -3.98 -20.37
CA ASP A 155 5.26 -4.16 -21.26
C ASP A 155 3.86 -3.86 -20.65
N GLY A 156 3.69 -2.64 -20.16
CA GLY A 156 2.40 -2.19 -19.66
C GLY A 156 2.01 -2.75 -18.29
N SER A 157 2.98 -2.98 -17.41
CA SER A 157 2.74 -3.31 -16.01
C SER A 157 1.73 -2.34 -15.35
N SER A 158 1.02 -2.79 -14.32
CA SER A 158 0.06 -1.96 -13.60
C SER A 158 -0.04 -2.38 -12.15
N LEU A 159 -0.52 -1.48 -11.31
CA LEU A 159 -1.02 -1.85 -9.99
C LEU A 159 -2.21 -2.79 -10.18
N GLU A 160 -2.09 -4.03 -9.70
CA GLU A 160 -3.08 -5.10 -9.89
C GLU A 160 -4.28 -4.99 -8.94
N PHE A 161 -4.61 -3.76 -8.53
CA PHE A 161 -5.79 -3.40 -7.77
C PHE A 161 -6.43 -2.16 -8.37
N GLY A 162 -7.77 -2.12 -8.36
CA GLY A 162 -8.53 -1.04 -8.97
C GLY A 162 -8.34 0.31 -8.28
N PRO A 163 -8.51 1.44 -9.01
CA PRO A 163 -8.39 2.78 -8.45
C PRO A 163 -9.43 3.08 -7.37
N THR A 164 -10.53 2.33 -7.32
CA THR A 164 -11.60 2.48 -6.31
C THR A 164 -11.25 1.87 -4.96
N ILE A 165 -10.11 1.20 -4.82
CA ILE A 165 -9.83 0.37 -3.65
C ILE A 165 -9.83 1.16 -2.33
N PHE A 166 -9.43 2.44 -2.36
CA PHE A 166 -9.49 3.33 -1.19
C PHE A 166 -10.93 3.50 -0.67
N VAL A 167 -11.87 3.85 -1.56
CA VAL A 167 -13.28 4.04 -1.19
C VAL A 167 -13.98 2.71 -0.90
N ASP A 168 -13.57 1.64 -1.56
CA ASP A 168 -14.08 0.29 -1.32
C ASP A 168 -13.70 -0.18 0.10
N ALA A 169 -12.45 0.03 0.51
CA ALA A 169 -11.96 -0.31 1.84
C ALA A 169 -12.75 0.43 2.94
N LEU A 170 -12.99 1.73 2.76
CA LEU A 170 -13.79 2.53 3.69
C LEU A 170 -15.26 2.06 3.74
N ARG A 171 -15.86 1.68 2.61
CA ARG A 171 -17.21 1.11 2.57
C ARG A 171 -17.31 -0.20 3.36
N GLN A 172 -16.36 -1.12 3.19
CA GLN A 172 -16.35 -2.38 3.94
C GLN A 172 -16.24 -2.13 5.45
N ALA A 173 -15.30 -1.27 5.86
CA ALA A 173 -15.10 -0.91 7.26
C ALA A 173 -16.34 -0.25 7.87
N ASN A 174 -16.97 0.70 7.17
CA ASN A 174 -18.21 1.34 7.60
C ASN A 174 -19.37 0.34 7.76
N GLY A 175 -19.47 -0.65 6.88
CA GLY A 175 -20.45 -1.74 6.99
C GLY A 175 -20.26 -2.59 8.25
N ALA A 176 -19.01 -2.79 8.67
CA ALA A 176 -18.63 -3.56 9.85
C ALA A 176 -18.61 -2.74 11.17
N ASN A 177 -18.85 -1.43 11.12
CA ASN A 177 -18.81 -0.57 12.31
C ASN A 177 -19.83 -1.00 13.39
N THR A 178 -20.95 -1.59 12.97
CA THR A 178 -21.97 -2.08 13.92
C THR A 178 -21.57 -3.36 14.67
N THR A 179 -20.54 -4.08 14.22
CA THR A 179 -20.06 -5.34 14.82
C THR A 179 -18.82 -5.17 15.69
N GLY A 180 -18.25 -3.95 15.76
CA GLY A 180 -17.04 -3.66 16.54
C GLY A 180 -15.77 -4.31 15.96
N SER A 181 -15.75 -4.51 14.64
CA SER A 181 -14.67 -5.16 13.89
C SER A 181 -14.27 -4.32 12.66
N ALA A 182 -14.50 -3.01 12.71
CA ALA A 182 -14.35 -2.16 11.53
C ALA A 182 -12.89 -1.97 11.13
N LEU A 183 -12.02 -1.78 12.11
CA LEU A 183 -10.59 -1.60 11.86
C LEU A 183 -9.95 -2.91 11.40
N ASP A 184 -10.38 -4.06 11.95
CA ASP A 184 -9.90 -5.35 11.49
C ASP A 184 -10.37 -5.66 10.05
N VAL A 185 -11.63 -5.36 9.71
CA VAL A 185 -12.12 -5.45 8.31
C VAL A 185 -11.35 -4.53 7.37
N LEU A 186 -11.07 -3.29 7.80
CA LEU A 186 -10.26 -2.34 7.02
C LEU A 186 -8.84 -2.90 6.79
N ARG A 187 -8.22 -3.43 7.83
CA ARG A 187 -6.90 -4.07 7.78
C ARG A 187 -6.89 -5.23 6.80
N GLU A 188 -7.81 -6.19 6.94
CA GLU A 188 -7.88 -7.36 6.05
C GLU A 188 -8.06 -6.96 4.60
N TYR A 189 -8.95 -5.99 4.37
CA TYR A 189 -9.22 -5.51 3.03
C TYR A 189 -7.96 -4.91 2.40
N LEU A 190 -7.33 -3.94 3.06
CA LEU A 190 -6.09 -3.30 2.58
C LEU A 190 -4.93 -4.28 2.44
N GLN A 191 -4.81 -5.23 3.38
CA GLN A 191 -3.78 -6.25 3.34
C GLN A 191 -3.91 -7.09 2.07
N ASN A 192 -5.09 -7.68 1.83
CA ASN A 192 -5.30 -8.60 0.72
C ASN A 192 -5.38 -7.90 -0.64
N SER A 193 -5.79 -6.64 -0.70
CA SER A 193 -5.91 -5.92 -1.97
C SER A 193 -4.65 -5.14 -2.35
N VAL A 194 -4.02 -4.46 -1.39
CA VAL A 194 -2.89 -3.53 -1.65
C VAL A 194 -1.58 -4.13 -1.15
N GLN A 195 -1.50 -4.50 0.14
CA GLN A 195 -0.22 -4.85 0.77
C GLN A 195 0.44 -6.07 0.11
N LEU A 196 -0.28 -7.18 0.02
CA LEU A 196 0.25 -8.43 -0.54
C LEU A 196 0.53 -8.32 -2.04
N THR A 197 -0.31 -7.56 -2.74
CA THR A 197 -0.13 -7.26 -4.18
C THR A 197 1.15 -6.47 -4.41
N LEU A 198 1.37 -5.37 -3.66
CA LEU A 198 2.60 -4.58 -3.78
C LEU A 198 3.84 -5.37 -3.38
N HIS A 199 3.77 -6.18 -2.33
CA HIS A 199 4.87 -7.07 -1.97
C HIS A 199 5.25 -8.01 -3.12
N SER A 200 4.27 -8.58 -3.81
CA SER A 200 4.52 -9.51 -4.92
C SER A 200 4.96 -8.79 -6.20
N LEU A 201 4.31 -7.68 -6.53
CA LEU A 201 4.51 -6.94 -7.77
C LEU A 201 5.87 -6.23 -7.82
N LEU A 202 6.30 -5.63 -6.71
CA LEU A 202 7.54 -4.84 -6.71
C LEU A 202 8.80 -5.71 -6.79
N GLY A 203 8.71 -7.01 -6.48
CA GLY A 203 9.78 -7.99 -6.68
C GLY A 203 11.09 -7.66 -5.96
N GLY A 204 12.15 -8.37 -6.33
CA GLY A 204 13.51 -8.12 -5.83
C GLY A 204 13.62 -8.21 -4.30
N VAL A 205 14.13 -7.17 -3.66
CA VAL A 205 14.18 -7.10 -2.18
C VAL A 205 12.76 -7.04 -1.58
N TYR A 206 11.84 -6.36 -2.27
CA TYR A 206 10.52 -6.00 -1.76
C TYR A 206 9.59 -7.21 -1.55
N GLU A 207 9.78 -8.28 -2.34
CA GLU A 207 9.01 -9.52 -2.21
C GLU A 207 9.44 -10.38 -1.02
N THR A 208 10.57 -10.07 -0.37
CA THR A 208 11.18 -10.92 0.67
C THR A 208 10.91 -10.41 2.08
N ARG A 209 11.43 -11.14 3.08
CA ARG A 209 11.44 -10.65 4.48
C ARG A 209 12.24 -9.36 4.65
N ALA A 210 13.10 -9.00 3.70
CA ALA A 210 13.89 -7.79 3.73
C ALA A 210 13.18 -6.57 3.09
N ALA A 211 11.87 -6.61 2.85
CA ALA A 211 11.15 -5.54 2.15
C ALA A 211 11.39 -4.12 2.69
N ALA A 212 11.57 -3.96 4.01
CA ALA A 212 11.87 -2.68 4.65
C ALA A 212 13.24 -2.07 4.29
N PHE A 213 14.10 -2.84 3.60
CA PHE A 213 15.37 -2.37 3.03
C PHE A 213 15.20 -1.59 1.72
N ASP A 214 14.04 -1.71 1.08
CA ASP A 214 13.67 -0.82 -0.01
C ASP A 214 12.98 0.44 0.54
N PRO A 215 13.48 1.65 0.28
CA PRO A 215 12.86 2.90 0.72
C PRO A 215 11.39 3.08 0.28
N VAL A 216 10.91 2.37 -0.75
CA VAL A 216 9.49 2.34 -1.13
C VAL A 216 8.59 1.85 0.01
N PHE A 217 9.14 1.02 0.93
CA PHE A 217 8.43 0.50 2.10
C PHE A 217 7.83 1.61 2.95
N VAL A 218 8.58 2.69 3.16
CA VAL A 218 8.16 3.80 4.01
C VAL A 218 6.88 4.46 3.44
N GLY A 219 6.85 4.72 2.13
CA GLY A 219 5.69 5.32 1.48
C GLY A 219 4.49 4.40 1.40
N HIS A 220 4.70 3.11 1.09
CA HIS A 220 3.64 2.11 1.08
C HIS A 220 2.95 2.01 2.45
N TYR A 221 3.71 1.81 3.53
CA TYR A 221 3.10 1.66 4.85
C TYR A 221 2.59 2.99 5.42
N ALA A 222 3.15 4.13 5.02
CA ALA A 222 2.56 5.44 5.31
C ALA A 222 1.20 5.63 4.62
N THR A 223 0.98 5.08 3.43
CA THR A 223 -0.34 5.07 2.76
C THR A 223 -1.33 4.22 3.53
N MET A 224 -0.94 3.03 3.98
CA MET A 224 -1.81 2.20 4.82
C MET A 224 -2.19 2.91 6.11
N ASP A 225 -1.22 3.54 6.79
CA ASP A 225 -1.45 4.28 8.03
C ASP A 225 -2.33 5.52 7.82
N LEU A 226 -2.19 6.22 6.68
CA LEU A 226 -3.09 7.29 6.28
C LEU A 226 -4.54 6.81 6.18
N VAL A 227 -4.80 5.64 5.58
CA VAL A 227 -6.16 5.11 5.47
C VAL A 227 -6.74 4.75 6.84
N PHE A 228 -5.94 4.14 7.73
CA PHE A 228 -6.35 3.88 9.12
C PHE A 228 -6.62 5.18 9.88
N GLN A 229 -5.73 6.16 9.80
CA GLN A 229 -5.89 7.45 10.46
C GLN A 229 -7.10 8.22 9.93
N PHE A 230 -7.35 8.19 8.62
CA PHE A 230 -8.55 8.80 8.04
C PHE A 230 -9.81 8.15 8.61
N PHE A 231 -9.88 6.83 8.64
CA PHE A 231 -11.05 6.11 9.17
C PHE A 231 -11.29 6.41 10.66
N GLN A 232 -10.24 6.41 11.48
CA GLN A 232 -10.34 6.76 12.90
C GLN A 232 -10.77 8.23 13.11
N SER A 233 -10.29 9.14 12.27
CA SER A 233 -10.67 10.56 12.33
C SER A 233 -12.17 10.76 12.04
N CYS A 234 -12.75 9.94 11.16
CA CYS A 234 -14.20 9.91 10.95
C CYS A 234 -14.97 9.15 12.06
N ASN A 235 -14.30 8.26 12.81
CA ASN A 235 -14.90 7.32 13.77
C ASN A 235 -14.11 7.27 15.09
N GLN A 236 -14.07 8.38 15.84
CA GLN A 236 -13.20 8.55 17.01
C GLN A 236 -13.37 7.52 18.14
N SER A 237 -14.46 6.74 18.14
CA SER A 237 -14.68 5.67 19.12
C SER A 237 -13.97 4.36 18.77
N VAL A 238 -13.38 4.25 17.58
CA VAL A 238 -12.73 3.04 17.10
C VAL A 238 -11.22 3.14 17.33
N ALA A 239 -10.71 2.27 18.19
CA ALA A 239 -9.28 2.14 18.44
C ALA A 239 -8.58 1.58 17.19
N LEU A 240 -7.31 1.96 16.97
CA LEU A 240 -6.48 1.43 15.89
C LEU A 240 -6.29 -0.07 16.08
N THR A 241 -6.12 -0.45 17.35
CA THR A 241 -5.99 -1.80 17.84
C THR A 241 -7.35 -2.25 18.38
N GLU A 242 -8.07 -3.07 17.62
CA GLU A 242 -9.26 -3.76 18.13
C GLU A 242 -8.84 -4.94 19.03
N SER A 243 -9.74 -5.90 19.33
CA SER A 243 -9.41 -7.03 20.20
C SER A 243 -9.15 -8.30 19.37
N CYS A 244 -7.95 -8.84 19.47
CA CYS A 244 -7.54 -10.11 18.85
C CYS A 244 -6.47 -10.81 19.70
N ASP A 245 -6.07 -12.01 19.27
CA ASP A 245 -4.87 -12.69 19.76
C ASP A 245 -3.70 -12.45 18.78
N ASP A 246 -2.49 -12.38 19.30
CA ASP A 246 -1.24 -12.35 18.54
C ASP A 246 -0.89 -13.76 18.03
N ASN A 247 0.18 -13.87 17.23
CA ASN A 247 0.61 -15.14 16.65
C ASN A 247 1.19 -16.13 17.68
N ASP A 248 1.49 -15.68 18.90
CA ASP A 248 1.86 -16.52 20.05
C ASP A 248 0.63 -16.96 20.87
N GLY A 249 -0.57 -16.54 20.49
CA GLY A 249 -1.84 -16.80 21.21
C GLY A 249 -2.01 -15.95 22.47
N GLN A 250 -1.31 -14.82 22.56
CA GLN A 250 -1.48 -13.85 23.63
C GLN A 250 -2.44 -12.75 23.20
N GLN A 251 -3.29 -12.31 24.13
CA GLN A 251 -4.26 -11.27 23.82
C GLN A 251 -3.57 -9.93 23.53
N VAL A 252 -3.87 -9.36 22.36
CA VAL A 252 -3.59 -7.96 22.04
C VAL A 252 -4.58 -7.12 22.85
N SER A 253 -4.07 -6.39 23.83
CA SER A 253 -4.84 -5.55 24.73
C SER A 253 -4.26 -4.15 24.78
N SER A 254 -5.07 -3.16 25.15
CA SER A 254 -4.64 -1.75 25.21
C SER A 254 -3.35 -1.57 26.04
N THR A 255 -3.21 -2.30 27.15
CA THR A 255 -2.03 -2.23 28.04
C THR A 255 -0.86 -3.12 27.62
N SER A 256 -1.04 -3.97 26.60
CA SER A 256 0.04 -4.82 26.11
C SER A 256 1.11 -3.96 25.42
N VAL A 257 2.39 -4.29 25.65
CA VAL A 257 3.51 -3.63 24.97
C VAL A 257 3.54 -4.11 23.53
N ILE A 258 3.70 -3.18 22.58
CA ILE A 258 3.87 -3.50 21.17
C ILE A 258 5.21 -4.23 20.99
N PRO A 259 5.22 -5.46 20.45
CA PRO A 259 6.44 -6.24 20.31
C PRO A 259 7.30 -5.66 19.19
N MET A 260 8.21 -4.75 19.55
CA MET A 260 9.19 -4.17 18.66
C MET A 260 10.56 -4.28 19.32
N GLU A 261 11.35 -5.22 18.84
CA GLU A 261 12.64 -5.56 19.42
C GLU A 261 13.67 -5.88 18.35
N LEU A 262 14.94 -5.80 18.74
CA LEU A 262 16.07 -6.24 17.95
C LEU A 262 16.97 -7.10 18.84
N ASN A 263 17.24 -8.33 18.41
CA ASN A 263 18.05 -9.31 19.15
C ASN A 263 17.54 -9.53 20.59
N GLY A 264 16.22 -9.56 20.77
CA GLY A 264 15.56 -9.77 22.07
C GLY A 264 15.67 -8.59 23.04
N THR A 265 16.02 -7.40 22.57
CA THR A 265 16.01 -6.15 23.35
C THR A 265 14.98 -5.21 22.73
N SER A 266 14.04 -4.70 23.53
CA SER A 266 13.03 -3.76 23.03
C SER A 266 13.68 -2.49 22.50
N VAL A 267 13.05 -1.85 21.52
CA VAL A 267 13.62 -0.65 20.89
C VAL A 267 13.85 0.50 21.86
N GLU A 268 13.09 0.58 22.95
CA GLU A 268 13.25 1.58 24.02
C GLU A 268 14.50 1.37 24.88
N ASP A 269 14.95 0.13 25.01
CA ASP A 269 16.12 -0.24 25.81
C ASP A 269 17.37 -0.50 24.93
N HIS A 270 17.20 -0.57 23.61
CA HIS A 270 18.28 -0.86 22.67
C HIS A 270 19.17 0.36 22.45
N SER A 271 20.49 0.22 22.64
CA SER A 271 21.43 1.35 22.70
C SER A 271 21.51 2.22 21.44
N GLU A 272 21.14 1.66 20.29
CA GLU A 272 21.16 2.34 18.99
C GLU A 272 19.78 2.83 18.54
N LEU A 273 18.70 2.37 19.18
CA LEU A 273 17.32 2.65 18.75
C LEU A 273 16.56 3.51 19.75
N SER A 274 16.90 3.44 21.05
CA SER A 274 16.13 4.06 22.13
C SER A 274 15.83 5.54 21.93
N ALA A 275 16.80 6.28 21.38
CA ALA A 275 16.65 7.71 21.10
C ALA A 275 15.57 8.01 20.06
N PHE A 276 15.29 7.10 19.13
CA PHE A 276 14.30 7.30 18.07
C PHE A 276 12.87 7.00 18.54
N PHE A 277 12.72 6.23 19.62
CA PHE A 277 11.41 5.80 20.15
C PHE A 277 10.99 6.51 21.44
N GLU A 278 11.80 7.42 21.99
CA GLU A 278 11.56 8.10 23.27
C GLU A 278 10.18 8.81 23.35
N SER A 279 9.65 9.30 22.22
CA SER A 279 8.40 10.06 22.15
C SER A 279 7.21 9.31 21.53
N VAL A 280 7.36 8.05 21.11
CA VAL A 280 6.36 7.35 20.27
C VAL A 280 5.28 6.65 21.08
N GLY A 281 5.62 6.20 22.29
CA GLY A 281 4.75 5.33 23.09
C GLY A 281 5.15 3.85 22.95
N THR A 282 4.68 3.04 23.91
CA THR A 282 5.15 1.65 24.08
C THR A 282 4.05 0.61 24.00
N THR A 283 2.81 1.00 24.32
CA THR A 283 1.64 0.12 24.39
C THR A 283 0.68 0.36 23.24
N PHE A 284 -0.24 -0.57 22.98
CA PHE A 284 -1.28 -0.37 21.96
C PHE A 284 -2.16 0.85 22.27
N GLU A 285 -2.48 1.11 23.54
CA GLU A 285 -3.23 2.31 23.96
C GLU A 285 -2.50 3.61 23.59
N ASP A 286 -1.17 3.63 23.72
CA ASP A 286 -0.38 4.81 23.35
C ASP A 286 -0.56 5.12 21.85
N LEU A 287 -0.57 4.08 21.00
CA LEU A 287 -0.68 4.22 19.54
C LEU A 287 -2.13 4.43 19.07
N ASP A 288 -3.11 3.92 19.80
CA ASP A 288 -4.53 4.20 19.57
C ASP A 288 -4.86 5.68 19.80
N ALA A 289 -4.21 6.29 20.81
CA ALA A 289 -4.35 7.70 21.14
C ALA A 289 -3.33 8.61 20.41
N PHE A 290 -2.40 8.02 19.65
CA PHE A 290 -1.34 8.76 18.97
C PHE A 290 -1.92 9.49 17.75
N SER A 291 -1.97 10.81 17.82
CA SER A 291 -2.39 11.64 16.68
C SER A 291 -1.24 11.75 15.68
N VAL A 292 -1.29 10.91 14.63
CA VAL A 292 -0.51 11.15 13.41
C VAL A 292 -1.25 12.18 12.58
N GLN A 293 -0.51 13.13 11.99
CA GLN A 293 -1.08 14.13 11.10
C GLN A 293 -0.77 13.78 9.65
N TYR A 294 -1.81 13.58 8.86
CA TYR A 294 -1.70 13.41 7.42
C TYR A 294 -2.36 14.59 6.70
N GLU A 295 -1.74 15.00 5.58
CA GLU A 295 -2.41 15.85 4.61
C GLU A 295 -3.01 14.96 3.52
N VAL A 296 -4.33 14.97 3.38
CA VAL A 296 -5.04 14.29 2.28
C VAL A 296 -4.89 15.12 1.03
N ASP A 297 -4.28 14.56 -0.02
CA ASP A 297 -4.16 15.23 -1.32
C ASP A 297 -5.51 15.47 -2.00
N MET A 298 -5.47 16.17 -3.14
CA MET A 298 -6.67 16.51 -3.90
C MET A 298 -7.35 15.31 -4.56
N PHE A 299 -6.59 14.30 -5.00
CA PHE A 299 -7.15 13.12 -5.66
C PHE A 299 -7.98 12.31 -4.66
N LEU A 300 -7.45 12.03 -3.48
CA LEU A 300 -8.18 11.33 -2.42
C LEU A 300 -9.36 12.15 -1.91
N GLN A 301 -9.24 13.48 -1.83
CA GLN A 301 -10.37 14.37 -1.53
C GLN A 301 -11.50 14.23 -2.58
N ASN A 302 -11.15 14.19 -3.87
CA ASN A 302 -12.11 13.99 -4.94
C ASN A 302 -12.77 12.61 -4.87
N MET A 303 -12.02 11.55 -4.63
CA MET A 303 -12.58 10.21 -4.38
C MET A 303 -13.59 10.21 -3.22
N LEU A 304 -13.23 10.78 -2.07
CA LEU A 304 -14.15 10.87 -0.94
C LEU A 304 -15.41 11.64 -1.30
N ALA A 305 -15.29 12.69 -2.12
CA ALA A 305 -16.42 13.50 -2.54
C ALA A 305 -17.38 12.81 -3.50
N GLU A 306 -16.86 12.24 -4.57
CA GLU A 306 -17.67 11.57 -5.60
C GLU A 306 -18.39 10.33 -5.04
N PHE A 307 -17.78 9.65 -4.06
CA PHE A 307 -18.38 8.49 -3.40
C PHE A 307 -19.15 8.82 -2.11
N SER A 308 -19.25 10.10 -1.72
CA SER A 308 -19.96 10.55 -0.51
C SER A 308 -19.47 9.87 0.78
N LEU A 309 -18.14 9.78 0.94
CA LEU A 309 -17.45 9.12 2.06
C LEU A 309 -16.63 10.10 2.92
N GLN A 310 -16.87 11.41 2.79
CA GLN A 310 -16.24 12.39 3.67
C GLN A 310 -16.65 12.16 5.14
N CYS A 311 -15.77 12.50 6.08
CA CYS A 311 -16.13 12.49 7.49
C CYS A 311 -17.27 13.49 7.77
N ASP A 312 -18.11 13.17 8.75
CA ASP A 312 -19.09 14.12 9.28
C ASP A 312 -18.40 15.16 10.15
N GLU A 313 -18.40 16.43 9.70
CA GLU A 313 -17.76 17.58 10.35
C GLU A 313 -18.19 17.78 11.82
N ASP A 314 -19.40 17.36 12.21
CA ASP A 314 -19.87 17.53 13.58
C ASP A 314 -19.28 16.47 14.54
N THR A 315 -18.67 15.41 14.00
CA THR A 315 -18.20 14.24 14.76
C THR A 315 -16.75 13.84 14.47
N SER A 316 -16.10 14.47 13.50
CA SER A 316 -14.71 14.20 13.12
C SER A 316 -13.68 14.85 14.05
N ASP A 317 -12.49 14.26 14.13
CA ASP A 317 -11.33 14.91 14.70
C ASP A 317 -10.58 15.71 13.62
N ASP A 318 -10.80 17.02 13.60
CA ASP A 318 -10.19 17.92 12.62
C ASP A 318 -8.69 18.19 12.88
N SER A 319 -8.11 17.64 13.95
CA SER A 319 -6.71 17.91 14.33
C SER A 319 -5.70 16.90 13.78
N ALA A 320 -6.17 15.72 13.35
CA ALA A 320 -5.34 14.64 12.83
C ALA A 320 -5.30 14.55 11.29
N MET A 321 -6.27 15.16 10.59
CA MET A 321 -6.29 15.22 9.13
C MET A 321 -6.30 16.67 8.68
N THR A 322 -5.34 17.04 7.83
CA THR A 322 -5.41 18.27 7.05
C THR A 322 -5.74 17.94 5.60
N TYR A 323 -6.27 18.91 4.88
CA TYR A 323 -6.65 18.74 3.47
C TYR A 323 -5.80 19.68 2.62
N ALA A 324 -5.14 19.12 1.61
CA ALA A 324 -4.33 19.89 0.69
C ALA A 324 -5.18 20.98 0.02
N THR A 325 -4.71 22.23 0.10
CA THR A 325 -5.38 23.40 -0.52
C THR A 325 -4.68 23.88 -1.78
N THR A 326 -3.48 23.38 -2.02
CA THR A 326 -2.71 23.68 -3.21
C THR A 326 -3.19 22.75 -4.31
N ALA A 327 -3.47 23.31 -5.50
CA ALA A 327 -3.88 22.52 -6.65
C ALA A 327 -2.88 21.39 -6.90
N SER A 328 -3.37 20.20 -7.27
CA SER A 328 -2.48 19.15 -7.77
C SER A 328 -1.61 19.74 -8.87
N THR A 329 -0.29 19.53 -8.74
CA THR A 329 0.67 20.01 -9.73
C THR A 329 0.86 19.00 -10.86
N PHE A 330 0.14 17.88 -10.82
CA PHE A 330 0.20 16.84 -11.84
C PHE A 330 -0.57 17.28 -13.09
N GLU A 331 -0.02 16.99 -14.27
CA GLU A 331 -0.56 17.50 -15.54
C GLU A 331 -1.94 16.90 -15.89
N ASP A 332 -2.25 15.69 -15.40
CA ASP A 332 -3.47 14.96 -15.77
C ASP A 332 -4.53 14.88 -14.65
N ALA A 333 -4.45 15.75 -13.63
CA ALA A 333 -5.37 15.73 -12.48
C ALA A 333 -6.85 15.78 -12.91
N ASP A 334 -7.22 16.68 -13.84
CA ASP A 334 -8.59 16.81 -14.34
C ASP A 334 -9.11 15.51 -14.99
N ALA A 335 -8.23 14.76 -15.66
CA ALA A 335 -8.60 13.52 -16.34
C ALA A 335 -8.81 12.38 -15.34
N ILE A 336 -7.92 12.27 -14.36
CA ILE A 336 -8.02 11.30 -13.29
C ILE A 336 -9.29 11.56 -12.45
N ASP A 337 -9.61 12.83 -12.18
CA ASP A 337 -10.84 13.22 -11.48
C ASP A 337 -12.10 12.84 -12.27
N ALA A 338 -12.08 13.01 -13.60
CA ALA A 338 -13.17 12.57 -14.46
C ALA A 338 -13.34 11.04 -14.47
N LEU A 339 -12.25 10.28 -14.39
CA LEU A 339 -12.29 8.82 -14.24
C LEU A 339 -12.92 8.41 -12.90
N VAL A 340 -12.57 9.06 -11.79
CA VAL A 340 -13.19 8.85 -10.48
C VAL A 340 -14.71 9.10 -10.54
N ALA A 341 -15.13 10.21 -11.15
CA ALA A 341 -16.54 10.51 -11.34
C ALA A 341 -17.25 9.44 -12.21
N ALA A 342 -16.58 8.89 -13.23
CA ALA A 342 -17.13 7.79 -14.03
C ALA A 342 -17.37 6.52 -13.20
N PHE A 343 -16.44 6.15 -12.31
CA PHE A 343 -16.65 5.04 -11.38
C PHE A 343 -17.79 5.32 -10.39
N ALA A 344 -17.92 6.54 -9.88
CA ALA A 344 -19.04 6.92 -9.01
C ALA A 344 -20.39 6.81 -9.75
N VAL A 345 -20.46 7.15 -11.04
CA VAL A 345 -21.66 6.90 -11.87
C VAL A 345 -21.99 5.41 -11.94
N CYS A 346 -20.97 4.54 -12.03
CA CYS A 346 -21.18 3.09 -12.01
C CYS A 346 -21.84 2.61 -10.72
N ASP A 347 -21.39 3.09 -9.56
CA ASP A 347 -21.99 2.74 -8.27
C ASP A 347 -23.43 3.25 -8.13
N GLN A 348 -23.72 4.44 -8.65
CA GLN A 348 -25.05 5.06 -8.50
C GLN A 348 -26.11 4.47 -9.45
N ALA A 349 -25.69 4.03 -10.64
CA ALA A 349 -26.63 3.70 -11.72
C ALA A 349 -26.67 2.21 -12.08
N SER A 350 -25.65 1.43 -11.71
CA SER A 350 -25.56 0.01 -12.05
C SER A 350 -26.04 -0.87 -10.89
N ASN A 351 -26.28 -2.14 -11.19
CA ASN A 351 -26.79 -3.10 -10.21
C ASN A 351 -25.85 -4.30 -10.08
N VAL A 352 -25.69 -4.79 -8.86
CA VAL A 352 -24.98 -6.03 -8.55
C VAL A 352 -25.92 -6.94 -7.78
N THR A 353 -26.00 -8.20 -8.18
CA THR A 353 -26.79 -9.22 -7.48
C THR A 353 -25.91 -10.44 -7.19
N GLY A 354 -26.17 -11.12 -6.08
CA GLY A 354 -25.33 -12.25 -5.63
C GLY A 354 -24.84 -12.05 -4.20
N ALA A 355 -23.99 -12.95 -3.74
CA ALA A 355 -23.36 -12.86 -2.42
C ALA A 355 -22.05 -12.06 -2.51
N THR A 356 -22.15 -10.73 -2.41
CA THR A 356 -20.96 -9.87 -2.42
C THR A 356 -21.17 -8.60 -1.61
N GLY A 357 -20.09 -8.09 -1.02
CA GLY A 357 -20.02 -6.76 -0.42
C GLY A 357 -19.48 -5.69 -1.38
N GLU A 358 -19.06 -6.07 -2.58
CA GLU A 358 -18.41 -5.16 -3.53
C GLU A 358 -19.40 -4.27 -4.29
N ALA A 359 -18.95 -3.07 -4.61
CA ALA A 359 -19.74 -2.11 -5.37
C ALA A 359 -19.58 -2.34 -6.89
N PRO A 360 -20.53 -1.88 -7.73
CA PRO A 360 -20.41 -2.01 -9.18
C PRO A 360 -19.09 -1.51 -9.75
N SER A 361 -18.56 -0.39 -9.24
CA SER A 361 -17.30 0.20 -9.67
C SER A 361 -16.09 -0.71 -9.45
N THR A 362 -16.07 -1.52 -8.38
CA THR A 362 -15.00 -2.50 -8.12
C THR A 362 -14.92 -3.54 -9.24
N PHE A 363 -16.06 -4.09 -9.67
CA PHE A 363 -16.10 -5.05 -10.78
C PHE A 363 -15.65 -4.43 -12.09
N VAL A 364 -16.12 -3.21 -12.38
CA VAL A 364 -15.71 -2.46 -13.57
C VAL A 364 -14.21 -2.18 -13.56
N ALA A 365 -13.66 -1.75 -12.42
CA ALA A 365 -12.24 -1.47 -12.26
C ALA A 365 -11.38 -2.72 -12.51
N CYS A 366 -11.76 -3.86 -11.94
CA CYS A 366 -11.04 -5.11 -12.14
C CYS A 366 -11.13 -5.63 -13.58
N GLU A 367 -12.25 -5.42 -14.27
CA GLU A 367 -12.39 -5.78 -15.68
C GLU A 367 -11.53 -4.89 -16.60
N LEU A 368 -11.43 -3.59 -16.29
CA LEU A 368 -10.53 -2.67 -17.00
C LEU A 368 -9.06 -3.10 -16.83
N LEU A 369 -8.65 -3.45 -15.61
CA LEU A 369 -7.31 -3.97 -15.34
C LEU A 369 -7.06 -5.28 -16.08
N SER A 370 -8.00 -6.23 -16.03
CA SER A 370 -7.94 -7.47 -16.79
C SER A 370 -7.73 -7.21 -18.28
N THR A 371 -8.46 -6.24 -18.85
CA THR A 371 -8.30 -5.85 -20.25
C THR A 371 -6.90 -5.30 -20.54
N LEU A 372 -6.38 -4.42 -19.68
CA LEU A 372 -5.06 -3.82 -19.82
C LEU A 372 -3.92 -4.84 -19.69
N GLN A 373 -4.13 -5.88 -18.88
CA GLN A 373 -3.15 -6.93 -18.61
C GLN A 373 -3.38 -8.21 -19.44
N ASN A 374 -4.26 -8.18 -20.43
CA ASN A 374 -4.64 -9.35 -21.23
C ASN A 374 -5.10 -10.56 -20.38
N GLY A 375 -5.74 -10.31 -19.24
CA GLY A 375 -6.24 -11.30 -18.29
C GLY A 375 -5.18 -11.90 -17.37
N VAL A 376 -3.95 -11.38 -17.37
CA VAL A 376 -2.85 -11.88 -16.54
C VAL A 376 -2.74 -11.05 -15.26
N PHE A 377 -2.88 -11.73 -14.11
CA PHE A 377 -2.64 -11.16 -12.79
C PHE A 377 -1.54 -11.96 -12.09
N THR A 378 -0.70 -11.27 -11.33
CA THR A 378 0.36 -11.86 -10.50
C THR A 378 -0.28 -12.47 -9.27
N ASN A 379 -0.12 -13.78 -9.08
CA ASN A 379 -0.48 -14.40 -7.80
C ASN A 379 0.56 -14.01 -6.72
N PHE A 380 0.17 -14.10 -5.45
CA PHE A 380 1.08 -13.86 -4.34
C PHE A 380 2.31 -14.76 -4.42
N SER A 381 3.50 -14.16 -4.33
CA SER A 381 4.75 -14.89 -4.47
C SER A 381 4.92 -15.89 -3.32
N THR A 382 5.77 -16.92 -3.51
CA THR A 382 6.02 -17.91 -2.44
C THR A 382 6.58 -17.27 -1.16
N PRO A 383 7.53 -16.33 -1.22
CA PRO A 383 7.97 -15.57 -0.05
C PRO A 383 6.81 -14.84 0.66
N VAL A 384 5.94 -14.15 -0.08
CA VAL A 384 4.78 -13.44 0.45
C VAL A 384 3.81 -14.39 1.15
N ARG A 385 3.46 -15.51 0.50
CA ARG A 385 2.60 -16.55 1.11
C ARG A 385 3.19 -17.11 2.39
N ALA A 386 4.50 -17.36 2.42
CA ALA A 386 5.17 -17.91 3.58
C ALA A 386 5.19 -16.94 4.76
N PHE A 387 5.47 -15.65 4.53
CA PHE A 387 5.58 -14.65 5.59
C PHE A 387 4.22 -14.19 6.11
N PHE A 388 3.27 -13.92 5.20
CA PHE A 388 1.94 -13.45 5.57
C PHE A 388 0.95 -14.60 5.84
N GLY A 389 1.39 -15.86 5.77
CA GLY A 389 0.54 -17.01 6.11
C GLY A 389 -0.68 -17.19 5.22
N VAL A 390 -0.68 -16.59 4.03
CA VAL A 390 -1.75 -16.74 3.03
C VAL A 390 -1.51 -18.00 2.18
N THR A 391 -2.61 -18.61 1.73
CA THR A 391 -2.66 -19.87 1.02
C THR A 391 -2.71 -19.67 -0.49
N LEU A 392 -2.75 -20.76 -1.26
CA LEU A 392 -2.99 -20.70 -2.71
C LEU A 392 -4.43 -20.35 -3.05
N ASP A 393 -5.35 -20.48 -2.08
CA ASP A 393 -6.77 -20.18 -2.26
C ASP A 393 -7.06 -18.69 -2.00
N ASP A 394 -6.12 -17.96 -1.39
CA ASP A 394 -6.18 -16.51 -1.23
C ASP A 394 -5.66 -15.85 -2.51
N LEU A 395 -6.54 -15.20 -3.27
CA LEU A 395 -6.20 -14.61 -4.56
C LEU A 395 -6.11 -13.08 -4.47
N PRO A 396 -5.38 -12.45 -5.40
CA PRO A 396 -5.44 -11.01 -5.56
C PRO A 396 -6.89 -10.56 -5.78
N LYS A 397 -7.23 -9.38 -5.24
CA LYS A 397 -8.61 -8.89 -5.17
C LYS A 397 -9.36 -8.98 -6.50
N CYS A 398 -8.75 -8.53 -7.59
CA CYS A 398 -9.40 -8.54 -8.90
C CYS A 398 -9.61 -9.95 -9.46
N VAL A 399 -8.75 -10.91 -9.12
CA VAL A 399 -8.94 -12.31 -9.49
C VAL A 399 -10.18 -12.87 -8.80
N ASP A 400 -10.35 -12.63 -7.49
CA ASP A 400 -11.53 -13.06 -6.74
C ASP A 400 -12.82 -12.43 -7.25
N VAL A 401 -12.80 -11.12 -7.49
CA VAL A 401 -13.96 -10.35 -8.00
C VAL A 401 -14.41 -10.88 -9.36
N LEU A 402 -13.47 -11.12 -10.27
CA LEU A 402 -13.79 -11.64 -11.61
C LEU A 402 -14.17 -13.13 -11.57
N ALA A 403 -13.57 -13.93 -10.69
CA ALA A 403 -13.95 -15.32 -10.48
C ALA A 403 -15.42 -15.44 -10.03
N ALA A 404 -15.89 -14.58 -9.12
CA ALA A 404 -17.28 -14.57 -8.68
C ALA A 404 -18.28 -14.29 -9.82
N VAL A 405 -17.90 -13.44 -10.79
CA VAL A 405 -18.70 -13.16 -11.99
C VAL A 405 -18.68 -14.36 -12.95
N THR A 406 -17.50 -14.91 -13.24
CA THR A 406 -17.35 -16.04 -14.18
C THR A 406 -18.07 -17.31 -13.71
N THR A 407 -18.15 -17.53 -12.39
CA THR A 407 -18.85 -18.66 -11.77
C THR A 407 -20.34 -18.42 -11.57
N LEU A 408 -20.86 -17.24 -11.94
CA LEU A 408 -22.24 -16.81 -11.76
C LEU A 408 -22.69 -16.74 -10.28
N GLU A 409 -21.75 -16.62 -9.34
CA GLU A 409 -22.06 -16.31 -7.94
C GLU A 409 -22.53 -14.86 -7.80
N VAL A 410 -21.94 -13.98 -8.61
CA VAL A 410 -22.28 -12.57 -8.72
C VAL A 410 -22.66 -12.24 -10.16
N THR A 411 -23.62 -11.34 -10.34
CA THR A 411 -23.98 -10.77 -11.63
C THR A 411 -23.93 -9.25 -11.54
N LEU A 412 -23.07 -8.65 -12.35
CA LEU A 412 -22.99 -7.21 -12.59
C LEU A 412 -23.88 -6.85 -13.79
N GLU A 413 -24.72 -5.84 -13.62
CA GLU A 413 -25.49 -5.23 -14.71
C GLU A 413 -25.10 -3.75 -14.83
N PRO A 414 -24.06 -3.42 -15.64
CA PRO A 414 -23.66 -2.04 -15.86
C PRO A 414 -24.78 -1.26 -16.53
N SER A 415 -25.06 -0.05 -16.04
CA SER A 415 -25.99 0.83 -16.73
C SER A 415 -25.38 1.44 -17.99
N ALA A 416 -26.21 1.85 -18.96
CA ALA A 416 -25.74 2.58 -20.13
C ALA A 416 -25.00 3.90 -19.78
N ALA A 417 -25.32 4.50 -18.63
CA ALA A 417 -24.62 5.69 -18.14
C ALA A 417 -23.20 5.34 -17.65
N CYS A 418 -23.06 4.26 -16.89
CA CYS A 418 -21.76 3.72 -16.47
C CYS A 418 -20.90 3.36 -17.68
N GLN A 419 -21.45 2.56 -18.60
CA GLN A 419 -20.77 2.14 -19.83
C GLN A 419 -20.26 3.33 -20.64
N ALA A 420 -21.12 4.33 -20.87
CA ALA A 420 -20.74 5.53 -21.60
C ALA A 420 -19.67 6.36 -20.87
N ALA A 421 -19.75 6.49 -19.55
CA ALA A 421 -18.77 7.24 -18.76
C ALA A 421 -17.40 6.57 -18.77
N ILE A 422 -17.34 5.24 -18.60
CA ILE A 422 -16.09 4.49 -18.62
C ILE A 422 -15.47 4.48 -20.02
N LEU A 423 -16.26 4.28 -21.07
CA LEU A 423 -15.78 4.33 -22.45
C LEU A 423 -15.15 5.70 -22.77
N ASP A 424 -15.74 6.79 -22.30
CA ASP A 424 -15.23 8.15 -22.51
C ASP A 424 -13.85 8.36 -21.88
N GLN A 425 -13.60 7.77 -20.70
CA GLN A 425 -12.36 7.98 -19.94
C GLN A 425 -11.26 6.97 -20.29
N THR A 426 -11.63 5.76 -20.73
CA THR A 426 -10.69 4.63 -20.90
C THR A 426 -10.59 4.13 -22.34
N SER A 427 -11.46 4.59 -23.25
CA SER A 427 -11.59 4.03 -24.60
C SER A 427 -11.79 2.51 -24.67
N ILE A 428 -12.05 1.83 -23.55
CA ILE A 428 -12.34 0.40 -23.47
C ILE A 428 -13.84 0.21 -23.66
N ASP A 429 -14.21 -0.63 -24.63
CA ASP A 429 -15.61 -0.95 -24.92
C ASP A 429 -16.19 -1.84 -23.82
N THR A 430 -17.13 -1.27 -23.05
CA THR A 430 -17.78 -1.94 -21.92
C THR A 430 -19.02 -2.75 -22.31
N ASP A 431 -19.37 -2.83 -23.61
CA ASP A 431 -20.49 -3.65 -24.09
C ASP A 431 -20.25 -5.15 -23.82
N ASP A 432 -18.99 -5.58 -23.75
CA ASP A 432 -18.59 -6.96 -23.45
C ASP A 432 -18.81 -7.36 -21.98
N PHE A 433 -19.05 -6.41 -21.07
CA PHE A 433 -19.31 -6.69 -19.65
C PHE A 433 -20.64 -7.46 -19.42
N THR A 434 -21.44 -7.66 -20.48
CA THR A 434 -22.81 -8.19 -20.40
C THR A 434 -22.97 -9.66 -20.80
N ALA A 435 -21.92 -10.35 -21.26
CA ALA A 435 -22.04 -11.69 -21.85
C ALA A 435 -21.15 -12.76 -21.22
N ALA A 436 -21.62 -13.38 -20.14
CA ALA A 436 -21.12 -14.68 -19.70
C ALA A 436 -21.56 -15.80 -20.70
N SER A 437 -20.78 -16.07 -21.74
CA SER A 437 -20.92 -17.32 -22.51
C SER A 437 -19.71 -17.78 -23.32
N ASP A 438 -18.79 -16.89 -23.69
CA ASP A 438 -17.45 -17.29 -24.13
C ASP A 438 -16.53 -16.82 -23.03
N GLY A 439 -15.99 -17.78 -22.26
CA GLY A 439 -15.14 -17.48 -21.12
C GLY A 439 -14.21 -16.32 -21.45
N PHE A 440 -14.19 -15.34 -20.55
CA PHE A 440 -13.08 -14.42 -20.40
C PHE A 440 -11.79 -15.20 -20.66
N ALA A 441 -10.75 -14.57 -21.18
CA ALA A 441 -9.44 -15.19 -21.25
C ALA A 441 -8.85 -15.48 -19.84
N VAL A 442 -9.62 -16.03 -18.91
CA VAL A 442 -9.23 -17.21 -18.16
C VAL A 442 -8.74 -18.22 -19.19
N GLY A 443 -7.47 -18.09 -19.56
CA GLY A 443 -6.78 -19.14 -20.26
C GLY A 443 -7.08 -20.45 -19.54
N GLN A 444 -7.10 -21.55 -20.29
CA GLN A 444 -6.87 -22.86 -19.69
C GLN A 444 -5.55 -22.91 -18.87
N ASP A 445 -4.79 -21.82 -18.89
CA ASP A 445 -3.67 -21.49 -18.05
C ASP A 445 -3.93 -20.15 -17.33
N ILE A 446 -4.73 -20.12 -16.25
CA ILE A 446 -4.32 -19.25 -15.14
C ILE A 446 -3.00 -19.85 -14.70
N VAL A 447 -1.89 -19.28 -15.16
CA VAL A 447 -0.60 -19.54 -14.50
C VAL A 447 -0.60 -18.65 -13.26
N VAL A 448 -1.12 -19.22 -12.18
CA VAL A 448 -0.74 -18.80 -10.82
C VAL A 448 0.74 -19.02 -10.62
#